data_AF-A0AAP6W3F0-F1
#
_entry.id   AF-A0AAP6W3F0-F1
#
_cell.length_a   1.000
_cell.length_b   1.000
_cell.length_c   1.000
_cell.angle_alpha   90.00
_cell.angle_beta   90.00
_cell.angle_gamma   90.00
#
_symmetry.space_group_name_H-M   'P 1'
#
loop_
_entity.id
_entity.type
_entity.pdbx_description
1 polymer ?
#
loop_
_entity_poly.entity_id
_entity_poly.type
_entity_poly.pdbx_seq_one_letter_code
_entity_poly.pdbx_strand_id
1 'polypeptide(L)'
;MAYGLITSLHSMTGRKIVAQHEYNYRLLDEGMSKLEKMFIYHQKEEIYAHSAKQIKYLNDSVEDYLTYLNGRFSNMILGHNGDGINEVKDARIDNTGYGHKTLQDRLYHDYSTLDAFTKKVEKAVDEHYKEYRATEYRFEPKEQEPEFITDLSPYTNAVMQSFWVDPRTKIIYMTQARPGNH
;
A
#
# COMPACT_ATOMS: atom_id res chain seq x y z
N MET A 1 24.88 -25.98 -11.24
CA MET A 1 23.52 -26.50 -11.49
C MET A 1 22.64 -25.31 -11.83
N ALA A 2 21.81 -25.40 -12.87
CA ALA A 2 20.83 -24.34 -13.15
C ALA A 2 19.81 -24.32 -12.00
N TYR A 3 19.62 -23.17 -11.37
CA TYR A 3 18.63 -22.98 -10.32
C TYR A 3 17.26 -22.75 -10.96
N GLY A 4 16.27 -23.58 -10.62
CA GLY A 4 14.87 -23.37 -11.01
C GLY A 4 14.14 -24.63 -11.47
N LEU A 5 12.82 -24.54 -11.54
CA LEU A 5 11.96 -25.60 -12.06
C LEU A 5 12.13 -25.75 -13.57
N ILE A 6 12.04 -26.98 -14.06
CA ILE A 6 11.93 -27.28 -15.49
C ILE A 6 10.51 -26.93 -15.92
N THR A 7 10.34 -25.77 -16.56
CA THR A 7 9.03 -25.30 -17.06
C THR A 7 8.75 -25.75 -18.49
N SER A 8 9.80 -26.06 -19.27
CA SER A 8 9.71 -26.66 -20.59
C SER A 8 9.90 -28.18 -20.50
N LEU A 9 8.79 -28.89 -20.25
CA LEU A 9 8.77 -30.34 -20.11
C LEU A 9 8.86 -31.06 -21.47
N HIS A 10 9.26 -32.32 -21.43
CA HIS A 10 9.24 -33.19 -22.60
C HIS A 10 7.80 -33.40 -23.08
N SER A 11 7.56 -33.23 -24.39
CA SER A 11 6.21 -33.24 -24.96
C SER A 11 5.58 -34.63 -25.11
N MET A 12 6.38 -35.69 -24.99
CA MET A 12 5.87 -37.07 -25.02
C MET A 12 5.96 -37.73 -23.65
N THR A 13 4.92 -38.48 -23.31
CA THR A 13 4.89 -39.34 -22.13
C THR A 13 6.01 -40.37 -22.19
N GLY A 14 6.80 -40.48 -21.11
CA GLY A 14 7.92 -41.41 -21.03
C GLY A 14 8.83 -41.13 -19.84
N ARG A 15 9.95 -41.84 -19.75
CA ARG A 15 10.89 -41.72 -18.61
C ARG A 15 11.41 -40.30 -18.41
N LYS A 16 11.60 -39.54 -19.49
CA LYS A 16 12.13 -38.18 -19.45
C LYS A 16 11.18 -37.18 -18.78
N ILE A 17 9.89 -37.18 -19.13
CA ILE A 17 8.92 -36.27 -18.49
C ILE A 17 8.71 -36.62 -17.02
N VAL A 18 8.68 -37.92 -16.68
CA VAL A 18 8.60 -38.39 -15.29
C VAL A 18 9.81 -37.90 -14.48
N ALA A 19 11.03 -38.06 -14.99
CA ALA A 19 12.23 -37.57 -14.33
C ALA A 19 12.25 -36.04 -14.15
N GLN A 20 11.71 -35.28 -15.12
CA GLN A 20 11.59 -33.82 -15.01
C GLN A 20 10.58 -33.41 -13.94
N HIS A 21 9.45 -34.11 -13.83
CA HIS A 21 8.48 -33.90 -12.74
C HIS A 21 9.06 -34.27 -11.38
N GLU A 22 9.69 -35.44 -11.25
CA GLU A 22 10.34 -35.85 -9.99
C GLU A 22 11.40 -34.85 -9.55
N TYR A 23 12.21 -34.34 -10.49
CA TYR A 23 13.17 -33.28 -10.20
C TYR A 23 12.48 -32.02 -9.67
N ASN A 24 11.42 -31.56 -10.34
CA ASN A 24 10.66 -30.39 -9.90
C ASN A 24 10.03 -30.59 -8.51
N TYR A 25 9.44 -31.75 -8.24
CA TYR A 25 8.82 -32.03 -6.94
C TYR A 25 9.83 -32.10 -5.81
N ARG A 26 11.00 -32.72 -6.03
CA ARG A 26 12.09 -32.71 -5.05
C ARG A 26 12.59 -31.30 -4.77
N LEU A 27 12.78 -30.50 -5.82
CA LEU A 27 13.22 -29.11 -5.67
C LEU A 27 12.19 -28.26 -4.91
N LEU A 28 10.89 -28.49 -5.15
CA LEU A 28 9.80 -27.82 -4.41
C LEU A 28 9.78 -28.24 -2.95
N ASP A 29 9.90 -29.54 -2.65
CA ASP A 29 9.92 -30.06 -1.28
C ASP A 29 11.11 -29.54 -0.49
N GLU A 30 12.30 -29.55 -1.09
CA GLU A 30 13.51 -28.95 -0.51
C GLU A 30 13.35 -27.44 -0.30
N GLY A 31 12.74 -26.74 -1.27
CA GLY A 31 12.46 -25.31 -1.19
C GLY A 31 11.51 -24.96 -0.04
N MET A 32 10.40 -25.69 0.09
CA MET A 32 9.44 -25.52 1.17
C MET A 32 10.05 -25.84 2.53
N SER A 33 10.78 -26.95 2.63
CA SER A 33 11.51 -27.33 3.84
C SER A 33 12.53 -26.28 4.26
N LYS A 34 13.21 -25.65 3.29
CA LYS A 34 14.17 -24.57 3.57
C LYS A 34 13.46 -23.31 4.04
N LEU A 35 12.34 -22.92 3.42
CA LEU A 35 11.55 -21.78 3.85
C LEU A 35 11.03 -21.95 5.27
N GLU A 36 10.51 -23.13 5.62
CA GLU A 36 10.07 -23.45 6.99
C GLU A 36 11.23 -23.33 7.98
N LYS A 37 12.40 -23.92 7.66
CA LYS A 37 13.59 -23.81 8.51
C LYS A 37 14.05 -22.35 8.68
N MET A 38 14.04 -21.56 7.62
CA MET A 38 14.40 -20.14 7.69
C MET A 38 13.41 -19.34 8.54
N PHE A 39 12.11 -19.64 8.43
CA PHE A 39 11.08 -19.01 9.24
C PHE A 39 11.22 -19.36 10.73
N ILE A 40 11.42 -20.64 11.05
CA ILE A 40 11.65 -21.11 12.42
C ILE A 40 12.93 -20.47 12.98
N TYR A 41 14.01 -20.43 12.19
CA TYR A 41 15.26 -19.78 12.55
C TYR A 41 15.04 -18.29 12.86
N HIS A 42 14.40 -17.55 11.94
CA HIS A 42 14.07 -16.13 12.13
C HIS A 42 13.27 -15.90 13.42
N GLN A 43 12.33 -16.79 13.73
CA GLN A 43 11.47 -16.67 14.91
C GLN A 43 12.16 -17.03 16.23
N LYS A 44 13.07 -18.01 16.24
CA LYS A 44 13.56 -18.64 17.48
C LYS A 44 15.04 -18.48 17.74
N GLU A 45 15.86 -18.32 16.71
CA GLU A 45 17.30 -18.49 16.79
C GLU A 45 18.08 -17.28 16.22
N GLU A 46 17.48 -16.53 15.30
CA GLU A 46 18.15 -15.39 14.65
C GLU A 46 18.39 -14.24 15.65
N ILE A 47 19.67 -13.97 15.92
CA ILE A 47 20.08 -12.86 16.78
C ILE A 47 20.06 -11.58 15.94
N TYR A 48 19.42 -10.53 16.46
CA TYR A 48 19.17 -9.27 15.74
C TYR A 48 18.30 -9.43 14.48
N ALA A 49 17.33 -10.35 14.53
CA ALA A 49 16.32 -10.56 13.48
C ALA A 49 15.61 -9.28 13.03
N HIS A 50 15.47 -8.31 13.94
CA HIS A 50 14.91 -6.99 13.66
C HIS A 50 15.78 -5.89 14.26
N SER A 51 15.78 -4.74 13.59
CA SER A 51 16.19 -3.47 14.21
C SER A 51 15.08 -2.97 15.13
N ALA A 52 15.45 -2.24 16.18
CA ALA A 52 14.46 -1.68 17.12
C ALA A 52 13.49 -0.70 16.42
N LYS A 53 13.91 -0.05 15.32
CA LYS A 53 13.05 0.77 14.46
C LYS A 53 11.87 0.03 13.84
N GLN A 54 11.98 -1.29 13.61
CA GLN A 54 10.91 -2.11 13.06
C GLN A 54 9.88 -2.53 14.11
N ILE A 55 10.15 -2.29 15.40
CA ILE A 55 9.27 -2.67 16.50
C ILE A 55 8.42 -1.47 16.88
N LYS A 56 7.11 -1.56 16.65
CA LYS A 56 6.14 -0.52 17.01
C LYS A 56 5.96 -0.44 18.52
N TYR A 57 6.03 0.77 19.07
CA TYR A 57 5.67 1.09 20.45
C TYR A 57 4.76 2.33 20.47
N LEU A 58 3.46 2.12 20.73
CA LEU A 58 2.43 3.17 20.65
C LEU A 58 2.44 3.86 19.28
N ASN A 59 2.79 5.15 19.25
CA ASN A 59 2.86 5.98 18.04
C ASN A 59 4.28 6.08 17.46
N ASP A 60 5.28 5.46 18.10
CA ASP A 60 6.70 5.52 17.73
C ASP A 60 7.30 4.13 17.53
N SER A 61 8.62 4.07 17.28
CA SER A 61 9.41 2.84 17.31
C SER A 61 10.09 2.63 18.68
N VAL A 62 10.46 1.39 19.00
CA VAL A 62 11.22 1.10 20.24
C VAL A 62 12.56 1.85 20.26
N GLU A 63 13.22 1.99 19.10
CA GLU A 63 14.48 2.72 18.97
C GLU A 63 14.36 4.18 19.38
N ASP A 64 13.35 4.87 18.84
CA ASP A 64 13.11 6.28 19.13
C ASP A 64 12.73 6.48 20.60
N TYR A 65 11.93 5.56 21.16
CA TYR A 65 11.51 5.63 22.55
C TYR A 65 12.69 5.42 23.53
N LEU A 66 13.59 4.47 23.25
CA LEU A 66 14.80 4.27 24.04
C LEU A 66 15.73 5.48 23.98
N THR A 67 15.86 6.09 22.81
CA THR A 67 16.65 7.32 22.61
C THR A 67 16.06 8.48 23.41
N TYR A 68 14.73 8.65 23.36
CA TYR A 68 13.99 9.62 24.18
C TYR A 68 14.22 9.41 25.68
N LEU A 69 14.12 8.17 26.18
CA LEU A 69 14.37 7.86 27.59
C LEU A 69 15.79 8.21 28.01
N ASN A 70 16.80 7.84 27.21
CA ASN A 70 18.19 8.18 27.50
C ASN A 70 18.43 9.70 27.50
N GLY A 71 17.81 10.41 26.56
CA GLY A 71 17.83 11.87 26.52
C GLY A 71 17.22 12.49 27.79
N ARG A 72 16.09 11.95 28.28
CA ARG A 72 15.49 12.38 29.55
C ARG A 72 16.41 12.16 30.75
N PHE A 73 17.05 10.99 30.85
CA PHE A 73 18.01 10.72 31.93
C PHE A 73 19.20 11.66 31.87
N SER A 74 19.78 11.87 30.68
CA SER A 74 20.92 12.76 30.49
C SER A 74 20.57 14.21 30.84
N ASN A 75 19.40 14.70 30.42
CA ASN A 75 18.94 16.04 30.79
C ASN A 75 18.72 16.20 32.31
N MET A 76 18.23 15.15 32.99
CA MET A 76 18.06 15.19 34.45
C MET A 76 19.40 15.21 35.22
N ILE A 77 20.44 14.58 34.68
CA ILE A 77 21.76 14.50 35.31
C ILE A 77 22.62 15.73 34.99
N LEU A 78 22.62 16.16 33.73
CA LEU A 78 23.51 17.19 33.19
C LEU A 78 22.84 18.57 33.11
N GLY A 79 21.51 18.63 33.14
CA GLY A 79 20.76 19.86 33.06
C GLY A 79 21.03 20.77 34.26
N HIS A 80 21.07 22.07 33.99
CA HIS A 80 21.22 23.06 35.04
C HIS A 80 19.89 23.26 35.78
N ASN A 81 19.96 23.39 37.11
CA ASN A 81 18.81 23.85 37.89
C ASN A 81 18.59 25.34 37.59
N GLY A 82 17.48 25.65 36.93
CA GLY A 82 17.07 27.01 36.60
C GLY A 82 16.22 27.67 37.68
N ASP A 83 15.84 28.93 37.41
CA ASP A 83 14.76 29.60 38.13
C ASP A 83 13.42 29.27 37.45
N GLY A 84 12.73 28.27 37.98
CA GLY A 84 11.51 27.72 37.37
C GLY A 84 10.38 28.74 37.17
N ILE A 85 10.31 29.82 37.96
CA ILE A 85 9.27 30.85 37.75
C ILE A 85 9.57 31.67 36.51
N ASN A 86 10.83 32.09 36.34
CA ASN A 86 11.25 32.85 35.17
C ASN A 86 11.25 31.99 33.90
N GLU A 87 11.64 30.72 33.99
CA GLU A 87 11.56 29.76 32.89
C GLU A 87 10.11 29.53 32.41
N VAL A 88 9.17 29.30 33.34
CA VAL A 88 7.75 29.13 32.99
C VAL A 88 7.15 30.44 32.47
N LYS A 89 7.62 31.60 32.94
CA LYS A 89 7.18 32.92 32.43
C LYS A 89 7.67 33.15 31.00
N ASP A 90 8.90 32.74 30.68
CA ASP A 90 9.47 32.82 29.34
C ASP A 90 8.74 31.86 28.37
N ALA A 91 8.49 30.61 28.81
CA ALA A 91 7.77 29.60 28.03
C ALA A 91 6.30 29.96 27.68
N ARG A 92 5.74 31.02 28.30
CA ARG A 92 4.40 31.55 27.97
C ARG A 92 4.36 32.38 26.69
N ILE A 93 5.52 32.72 26.12
CA ILE A 93 5.61 33.41 24.84
C ILE A 93 5.58 32.34 23.73
N ASP A 94 4.66 32.49 22.79
CA ASP A 94 4.63 31.62 21.62
C ASP A 94 5.65 32.05 20.55
N ASN A 95 5.77 31.26 19.47
CA ASN A 95 6.73 31.51 18.40
C ASN A 95 6.47 32.81 17.61
N THR A 96 5.32 33.47 17.79
CA THR A 96 5.00 34.77 17.19
C THR A 96 5.35 35.95 18.08
N GLY A 97 5.81 35.68 19.32
CA GLY A 97 6.10 36.70 20.31
C GLY A 97 4.88 37.12 21.14
N TYR A 98 3.75 36.44 21.02
CA TYR A 98 2.55 36.75 21.80
C TYR A 98 2.65 36.10 23.20
N GLY A 99 2.42 36.91 24.23
CA GLY A 99 2.52 36.49 25.64
C GLY A 99 1.19 36.01 26.21
N HIS A 100 1.06 34.70 26.44
CA HIS A 100 -0.14 34.08 27.01
C HIS A 100 -0.26 34.27 28.53
N LYS A 101 -1.46 34.08 29.10
CA LYS A 101 -1.70 34.26 30.56
C LYS A 101 -1.11 33.15 31.42
N THR A 102 -1.01 31.94 30.89
CA THR A 102 -0.42 30.77 31.55
C THR A 102 0.28 29.89 30.52
N LEU A 103 1.17 29.00 30.95
CA LEU A 103 1.81 28.03 30.05
C LEU A 103 0.77 27.09 29.43
N GLN A 104 -0.26 26.72 30.19
CA GLN A 104 -1.38 25.91 29.70
C GLN A 104 -2.12 26.59 28.54
N ASP A 105 -2.39 27.89 28.66
CA ASP A 105 -3.08 28.68 27.62
C ASP A 105 -2.28 28.66 26.31
N ARG A 106 -0.96 28.86 26.39
CA ARG A 106 -0.03 28.75 25.27
C ARG A 106 -0.01 27.35 24.63
N LEU A 107 0.11 26.29 25.44
CA LEU A 107 0.13 24.91 24.94
C LEU A 107 -1.20 24.51 24.27
N TYR A 108 -2.33 24.94 24.84
CA TYR A 108 -3.65 24.70 24.27
C TYR A 108 -3.83 25.44 22.94
N HIS A 109 -3.47 26.73 22.89
CA HIS A 109 -3.52 27.55 21.69
C HIS A 109 -2.69 26.95 20.54
N ASP A 110 -1.44 26.57 20.81
CA ASP A 110 -0.55 25.99 19.81
C ASP A 110 -1.08 24.66 19.28
N TYR A 111 -1.46 23.74 20.19
CA TYR A 111 -1.97 22.44 19.78
C TYR A 111 -3.29 22.56 19.00
N SER A 112 -4.22 23.40 19.46
CA SER A 112 -5.50 23.63 18.76
C SER A 112 -5.28 24.25 17.39
N THR A 113 -4.31 25.13 17.23
CA THR A 113 -3.98 25.75 15.93
C THR A 113 -3.42 24.72 14.96
N LEU A 114 -2.48 23.88 15.42
CA LEU A 114 -1.91 22.79 14.62
C LEU A 114 -2.94 21.71 14.26
N ASP A 115 -3.80 21.32 15.20
CA ASP A 115 -4.87 20.34 14.97
C ASP A 115 -5.88 20.87 13.94
N ALA A 116 -6.34 22.11 14.09
CA ALA A 116 -7.26 22.73 13.14
C ALA A 116 -6.66 22.86 11.74
N PHE A 117 -5.37 23.23 11.65
CA PHE A 117 -4.65 23.28 10.39
C PHE A 117 -4.52 21.89 9.75
N THR A 118 -4.13 20.88 10.54
CA THR A 118 -3.95 19.51 10.05
C THR A 118 -5.26 18.93 9.53
N LYS A 119 -6.37 19.11 10.26
CA LYS A 119 -7.71 18.69 9.82
C LYS A 119 -8.18 19.41 8.56
N LYS A 120 -7.84 20.70 8.41
CA LYS A 120 -8.13 21.44 7.18
C LYS A 120 -7.37 20.87 5.99
N VAL A 121 -6.08 20.54 6.17
CA VAL A 121 -5.25 19.93 5.13
C VAL A 121 -5.77 18.53 4.77
N GLU A 122 -6.06 17.69 5.77
CA GLU A 122 -6.63 16.35 5.56
C GLU A 122 -7.93 16.41 4.76
N LYS A 123 -8.86 17.30 5.14
CA LYS A 123 -10.11 17.52 4.41
C LYS A 123 -9.85 17.93 2.95
N ALA A 124 -8.91 18.85 2.71
CA ALA A 124 -8.57 19.28 1.36
C ALA A 124 -7.95 18.13 0.53
N VAL A 125 -7.08 17.32 1.13
CA VAL A 125 -6.51 16.12 0.50
C VAL A 125 -7.61 15.14 0.10
N ASP A 126 -8.56 14.88 0.99
CA ASP A 126 -9.69 14.00 0.72
C ASP A 126 -10.61 14.52 -0.39
N GLU A 127 -10.92 15.82 -0.38
CA GLU A 127 -11.75 16.46 -1.40
C GLU A 127 -11.07 16.42 -2.77
N HIS A 128 -9.78 16.75 -2.85
CA HIS A 128 -9.01 16.66 -4.10
C HIS A 128 -8.86 15.22 -4.59
N TYR A 129 -8.67 14.26 -3.69
CA TYR A 129 -8.61 12.86 -4.09
C TYR A 129 -9.96 12.36 -4.61
N LYS A 130 -11.08 12.77 -3.99
CA LYS A 130 -12.43 12.47 -4.47
C LYS A 130 -12.69 13.09 -5.85
N GLU A 131 -12.32 14.34 -6.04
CA GLU A 131 -12.43 15.05 -7.33
C GLU A 131 -11.61 14.35 -8.42
N TYR A 132 -10.35 14.02 -8.14
CA TYR A 132 -9.49 13.25 -9.03
C TYR A 132 -10.12 11.91 -9.42
N ARG A 133 -10.59 11.13 -8.42
CA ARG A 133 -11.21 9.82 -8.64
C ARG A 133 -12.50 9.92 -9.46
N ALA A 134 -13.32 10.94 -9.19
CA ALA A 134 -14.55 11.19 -9.92
C ALA A 134 -14.27 11.65 -11.37
N THR A 135 -13.15 12.33 -11.62
CA THR A 135 -12.76 12.78 -12.96
C THR A 135 -12.19 11.63 -13.79
N GLU A 136 -11.20 10.90 -13.26
CA GLU A 136 -10.48 9.85 -13.99
C GLU A 136 -11.30 8.57 -14.19
N TYR A 137 -12.11 8.20 -13.21
CA TYR A 137 -12.79 6.91 -13.18
C TYR A 137 -14.32 7.05 -13.22
N ARG A 138 -14.84 8.15 -13.76
CA ARG A 138 -16.30 8.34 -13.93
C ARG A 138 -16.88 7.23 -14.80
N PHE A 139 -17.77 6.43 -14.23
CA PHE A 139 -18.56 5.45 -14.96
C PHE A 139 -20.02 5.54 -14.52
N GLU A 140 -20.77 6.42 -15.18
CA GLU A 140 -22.18 6.73 -14.91
C GLU A 140 -23.02 6.57 -16.19
N PRO A 141 -23.38 5.34 -16.59
CA PRO A 141 -24.09 5.07 -17.85
C PRO A 141 -25.48 5.73 -17.97
N LYS A 142 -26.04 6.23 -16.86
CA LYS A 142 -27.32 6.97 -16.86
C LYS A 142 -27.17 8.44 -17.29
N GLU A 143 -25.97 8.99 -17.16
CA GLU A 143 -25.68 10.41 -17.41
C GLU A 143 -24.65 10.61 -18.54
N GLN A 144 -23.82 9.61 -18.80
CA GLN A 144 -22.80 9.66 -19.86
C GLN A 144 -23.44 9.44 -21.23
N GLU A 145 -23.16 10.34 -22.16
CA GLU A 145 -23.56 10.21 -23.55
C GLU A 145 -22.73 9.11 -24.24
N PRO A 146 -23.35 8.15 -24.95
CA PRO A 146 -22.63 7.15 -25.72
C PRO A 146 -21.80 7.79 -26.84
N GLU A 147 -20.52 7.44 -26.91
CA GLU A 147 -19.63 7.85 -28.00
C GLU A 147 -19.50 6.75 -29.06
N PHE A 148 -19.42 7.16 -30.32
CA PHE A 148 -19.13 6.23 -31.41
C PHE A 148 -17.69 5.74 -31.32
N ILE A 149 -17.51 4.41 -31.40
CA ILE A 149 -16.18 3.77 -31.36
C ILE A 149 -15.77 3.23 -32.73
N THR A 150 -16.58 2.35 -33.32
CA THR A 150 -16.29 1.70 -34.61
C THR A 150 -17.53 1.10 -35.25
N ASP A 151 -17.53 1.01 -36.58
CA ASP A 151 -18.48 0.19 -37.33
C ASP A 151 -18.04 -1.29 -37.35
N LEU A 152 -19.01 -2.17 -37.54
CA LEU A 152 -18.81 -3.62 -37.71
C LEU A 152 -19.18 -4.01 -39.15
N SER A 153 -18.25 -4.65 -39.87
CA SER A 153 -18.40 -5.01 -41.28
C SER A 153 -18.43 -6.54 -41.52
N PRO A 154 -19.45 -7.27 -41.02
CA PRO A 154 -19.56 -8.70 -41.31
C PRO A 154 -19.96 -8.94 -42.77
N TYR A 155 -19.45 -10.01 -43.38
CA TYR A 155 -19.91 -10.49 -44.70
C TYR A 155 -21.26 -11.21 -44.61
N THR A 156 -22.23 -10.63 -43.90
CA THR A 156 -23.53 -11.22 -43.60
C THR A 156 -24.59 -10.14 -43.54
N ASN A 157 -25.60 -10.27 -44.40
CA ASN A 157 -26.72 -9.35 -44.45
C ASN A 157 -27.84 -9.82 -43.50
N ALA A 158 -27.70 -9.53 -42.20
CA ALA A 158 -28.69 -9.80 -41.15
C ALA A 158 -28.51 -8.84 -39.96
N VAL A 159 -29.53 -8.69 -39.11
CA VAL A 159 -29.45 -7.85 -37.90
C VAL A 159 -28.56 -8.48 -36.82
N MET A 160 -27.68 -7.68 -36.22
CA MET A 160 -26.82 -8.10 -35.10
C MET A 160 -27.66 -8.39 -33.86
N GLN A 161 -27.35 -9.50 -33.17
CA GLN A 161 -27.99 -9.88 -31.91
C GLN A 161 -27.15 -9.47 -30.70
N SER A 162 -25.84 -9.66 -30.76
CA SER A 162 -24.90 -9.26 -29.71
C SER A 162 -23.48 -9.08 -30.26
N PHE A 163 -22.64 -8.41 -29.48
CA PHE A 163 -21.21 -8.35 -29.69
C PHE A 163 -20.45 -8.40 -28.35
N TRP A 164 -19.20 -8.86 -28.39
CA TRP A 164 -18.26 -8.86 -27.28
C TRP A 164 -16.85 -8.53 -27.79
N VAL A 165 -16.16 -7.61 -27.12
CA VAL A 165 -14.79 -7.22 -27.44
C VAL A 165 -13.83 -7.96 -26.52
N ASP A 166 -12.92 -8.75 -27.09
CA ASP A 166 -11.90 -9.44 -26.31
C ASP A 166 -10.84 -8.44 -25.82
N PRO A 167 -10.69 -8.22 -24.50
CA PRO A 167 -9.71 -7.28 -23.97
C PRO A 167 -8.26 -7.73 -24.20
N ARG A 168 -7.98 -8.99 -24.56
CA ARG A 168 -6.63 -9.48 -24.89
C ARG A 168 -6.31 -9.26 -26.36
N THR A 169 -7.08 -9.92 -27.23
CA THR A 169 -6.80 -9.94 -28.68
C THR A 169 -7.38 -8.74 -29.44
N LYS A 170 -8.29 -7.98 -28.82
CA LYS A 170 -9.04 -6.87 -29.43
C LYS A 170 -9.98 -7.30 -30.57
N ILE A 171 -10.16 -8.61 -30.76
CA ILE A 171 -11.14 -9.15 -31.71
C ILE A 171 -12.55 -8.89 -31.20
N ILE A 172 -13.43 -8.49 -32.10
CA ILE A 172 -14.86 -8.32 -31.81
C ILE A 172 -15.59 -9.57 -32.29
N TYR A 173 -16.17 -10.30 -31.34
CA TYR A 173 -17.03 -11.46 -31.60
C TYR A 173 -18.47 -10.97 -31.67
N MET A 174 -19.15 -11.17 -32.80
CA MET A 174 -20.56 -10.77 -32.97
C MET A 174 -21.42 -11.95 -33.42
N THR A 175 -22.71 -11.91 -33.07
CA THR A 175 -23.68 -12.95 -33.47
C THR A 175 -24.80 -12.34 -34.31
N GLN A 176 -25.20 -13.05 -35.37
CA GLN A 176 -26.30 -12.67 -36.26
C GLN A 176 -27.17 -13.91 -36.52
N ALA A 177 -28.48 -13.79 -36.39
CA ALA A 177 -29.41 -14.85 -36.72
C ALA A 177 -29.41 -15.13 -38.23
N ARG A 178 -29.65 -16.38 -38.63
CA ARG A 178 -29.81 -16.78 -40.03
C ARG A 178 -31.25 -17.23 -40.25
N PRO A 179 -31.81 -17.05 -41.47
CA PRO A 179 -33.06 -17.71 -41.82
C PRO A 179 -32.92 -19.21 -41.61
N GLY A 180 -33.69 -19.76 -40.67
CA GLY A 180 -33.79 -21.21 -40.49
C GLY A 180 -34.80 -21.76 -41.49
N ASN A 181 -34.40 -22.74 -42.30
CA ASN A 181 -35.38 -23.59 -42.97
C ASN A 181 -35.98 -24.52 -41.91
N HIS A 182 -37.19 -24.19 -41.47
CA HIS A 182 -38.12 -25.14 -40.87
C HIS A 182 -39.19 -25.45 -41.92
#